data_AF-A0A7L2S698-F1
#
_entry.id   AF-A0A7L2S698-F1
#
_cell.length_a   1.000
_cell.length_b   1.000
_cell.length_c   1.000
_cell.angle_alpha   90.00
_cell.angle_beta   90.00
_cell.angle_gamma   90.00
#
_symmetry.space_group_name_H-M   'P 1'
#
loop_
_entity.id
_entity.type
_entity.pdbx_description
1 polymer ?
#
loop_
_entity_poly.entity_id
_entity_poly.type
_entity_poly.pdbx_seq_one_letter_code
_entity_poly.pdbx_strand_id
1 'polypeptide(L)'
;PLEMSAKKPVPFLRQVIPVRKKVQRDPRFDDLSGEYKPEIFMKTYSFLDSIKKQEKEMVQKQLKKCRNMEQKEKLQRLLNRMTQQEQAQRKQQKLRERELTLKRQQRELAKQGKKPFFLKK
;
A
#
# COMPACT_ATOMS: atom_id res chain seq x y z
N PRO A 1 -8.64 -20.68 68.21
CA PRO A 1 -8.76 -20.15 66.82
C PRO A 1 -8.39 -18.67 66.87
N LEU A 2 -7.54 -18.18 65.96
CA LEU A 2 -7.14 -16.76 65.97
C LEU A 2 -8.18 -15.93 65.21
N GLU A 3 -8.84 -15.02 65.91
CA GLU A 3 -9.76 -14.05 65.32
C GLU A 3 -8.99 -13.05 64.46
N MET A 4 -9.36 -12.92 63.19
CA MET A 4 -8.85 -11.87 62.32
C MET A 4 -9.80 -10.68 62.28
N SER A 5 -9.27 -9.48 62.45
CA SER A 5 -10.03 -8.23 62.41
C SER A 5 -10.60 -7.95 61.01
N ALA A 6 -11.88 -7.56 60.94
CA ALA A 6 -12.57 -7.19 59.70
C ALA A 6 -12.13 -5.83 59.12
N LYS A 7 -11.26 -5.08 59.82
CA LYS A 7 -10.83 -3.74 59.41
C LYS A 7 -9.73 -3.83 58.35
N LYS A 8 -10.11 -4.08 57.10
CA LYS A 8 -9.22 -3.88 55.94
C LYS A 8 -9.20 -2.39 55.58
N PRO A 9 -8.04 -1.72 55.61
CA PRO A 9 -7.94 -0.32 55.18
C PRO A 9 -8.28 -0.22 53.68
N VAL A 10 -9.08 0.79 53.31
CA VAL A 10 -9.47 1.00 51.91
C VAL A 10 -8.22 1.46 51.14
N PRO A 11 -7.88 0.83 50.00
CA PRO A 11 -6.74 1.28 49.19
C PRO A 11 -6.98 2.72 48.72
N PHE A 12 -5.96 3.58 48.85
CA PHE A 12 -6.02 5.00 48.51
C PHE A 12 -6.28 5.23 47.01
N LEU A 13 -5.80 4.33 46.15
CA LEU A 13 -5.99 4.40 44.71
C LEU A 13 -7.06 3.39 44.26
N ARG A 14 -8.07 3.85 43.53
CA ARG A 14 -9.01 2.94 42.86
C ARG A 14 -8.26 2.14 41.78
N GLN A 15 -8.41 0.82 41.79
CA GLN A 15 -7.98 -0.01 40.66
C GLN A 15 -8.92 0.27 39.48
N VAL A 16 -8.52 1.18 38.59
CA VAL A 16 -9.25 1.47 37.36
C VAL A 16 -9.06 0.27 36.44
N ILE A 17 -10.03 -0.65 36.43
CA ILE A 17 -10.04 -1.77 35.48
C ILE A 17 -10.33 -1.15 34.10
N PRO A 18 -9.41 -1.22 33.13
CA PRO A 18 -9.67 -0.67 31.80
C PRO A 18 -10.80 -1.47 31.17
N VAL A 19 -11.98 -0.86 31.06
CA VAL A 19 -13.10 -1.43 30.33
C VAL A 19 -12.73 -1.40 28.85
N ARG A 20 -12.61 -2.58 28.23
CA ARG A 20 -12.39 -2.68 26.78
C ARG A 20 -13.59 -2.06 26.07
N LYS A 21 -13.40 -0.84 25.56
CA LYS A 21 -14.39 -0.17 24.72
C LYS A 21 -14.54 -0.98 23.44
N LYS A 22 -15.77 -1.39 23.10
CA LYS A 22 -16.06 -2.00 21.81
C LYS A 22 -15.94 -0.91 20.74
N VAL A 23 -14.79 -0.87 20.07
CA VAL A 23 -14.59 0.01 18.91
C VAL A 23 -15.14 -0.74 17.70
N GLN A 24 -16.10 -0.14 16.99
CA GLN A 24 -16.48 -0.64 15.67
C GLN A 24 -15.33 -0.34 14.73
N ARG A 25 -14.69 -1.40 14.21
CA ARG A 25 -13.59 -1.29 13.26
C ARG A 25 -14.06 -1.68 11.88
N ASP A 26 -13.68 -0.90 10.88
CA ASP A 26 -13.82 -1.30 9.49
C ASP A 26 -12.71 -2.31 9.20
N PRO A 27 -13.02 -3.58 8.92
CA PRO A 27 -12.02 -4.61 8.67
C PRO A 27 -11.17 -4.31 7.42
N ARG A 28 -11.49 -3.32 6.60
CA ARG A 28 -10.59 -2.88 5.51
C ARG A 28 -9.46 -1.97 6.00
N PHE A 29 -9.66 -1.32 7.15
CA PHE A 29 -8.77 -0.32 7.71
C PHE A 29 -8.30 -0.67 9.12
N ASP A 30 -8.60 -1.88 9.61
CA ASP A 30 -8.10 -2.36 10.89
C ASP A 30 -6.64 -2.79 10.75
N ASP A 31 -5.83 -2.50 11.77
CA ASP A 31 -4.39 -2.81 11.78
C ASP A 31 -4.12 -4.33 11.62
N LEU A 32 -5.10 -5.15 12.00
CA LEU A 32 -5.05 -6.61 11.89
C LEU A 32 -5.29 -7.12 10.46
N SER A 33 -5.71 -6.28 9.53
CA SER A 33 -6.08 -6.67 8.17
C SER A 33 -4.91 -6.81 7.21
N GLY A 34 -3.69 -6.57 7.72
CA GLY A 34 -2.44 -6.81 7.01
C GLY A 34 -1.92 -5.59 6.24
N GLU A 35 -0.73 -5.77 5.65
CA GLU A 35 -0.01 -4.68 4.99
C GLU A 35 -0.19 -4.68 3.46
N TYR A 36 -0.15 -3.49 2.87
CA TYR A 36 -0.18 -3.34 1.43
C TYR A 36 1.09 -3.91 0.78
N LYS A 37 0.92 -4.98 0.00
CA LYS A 37 1.97 -5.59 -0.81
C LYS A 37 1.76 -5.25 -2.29
N PRO A 38 2.58 -4.37 -2.89
CA PRO A 38 2.38 -3.96 -4.27
C PRO A 38 2.43 -5.11 -5.28
N GLU A 39 3.21 -6.16 -5.01
CA GLU A 39 3.31 -7.31 -5.92
C GLU A 39 2.02 -8.11 -6.01
N ILE A 40 1.37 -8.33 -4.86
CA ILE A 40 0.11 -9.05 -4.80
C ILE A 40 -0.95 -8.21 -5.49
N PHE A 41 -1.02 -6.91 -5.15
CA PHE A 41 -1.99 -6.00 -5.73
C PHE A 41 -1.91 -5.96 -7.27
N MET A 42 -0.71 -5.85 -7.85
CA MET A 42 -0.56 -5.80 -9.30
C MET A 42 -1.00 -7.10 -9.98
N LYS A 43 -0.88 -8.25 -9.31
CA LYS A 43 -1.36 -9.53 -9.84
C LYS A 43 -2.86 -9.68 -9.69
N THR A 44 -3.39 -9.46 -8.48
CA THR A 44 -4.82 -9.65 -8.16
C THR A 44 -5.71 -8.66 -8.91
N TYR A 45 -5.21 -7.44 -9.12
CA TYR A 45 -5.95 -6.36 -9.79
C TYR A 45 -5.40 -6.02 -11.18
N SER A 46 -4.79 -7.00 -11.86
CA SER A 46 -4.25 -6.83 -13.22
C SER A 46 -5.31 -6.37 -14.24
N PHE A 47 -6.58 -6.72 -14.03
CA PHE A 47 -7.70 -6.28 -14.86
C PHE A 47 -7.91 -4.76 -14.84
N LEU A 48 -7.42 -4.03 -13.82
CA LEU A 48 -7.54 -2.58 -13.78
C LEU A 48 -6.75 -1.91 -14.90
N ASP A 49 -5.72 -2.56 -15.44
CA ASP A 49 -4.91 -1.99 -16.51
C ASP A 49 -5.69 -1.88 -17.82
N SER A 50 -6.59 -2.84 -18.10
CA SER A 50 -7.46 -2.75 -19.28
C SER A 50 -8.51 -1.65 -19.13
N ILE A 51 -9.11 -1.52 -17.95
CA ILE A 51 -10.10 -0.49 -17.63
C ILE A 51 -9.46 0.90 -17.75
N LYS A 52 -8.30 1.13 -17.12
CA LYS A 52 -7.57 2.40 -17.20
C LYS A 52 -7.22 2.78 -18.64
N LYS A 53 -6.86 1.80 -19.48
CA LYS A 53 -6.58 2.04 -20.89
C LYS A 53 -7.84 2.52 -21.63
N GLN A 54 -8.98 1.85 -21.41
CA GLN A 54 -10.27 2.24 -21.99
C GLN A 54 -10.71 3.64 -21.52
N GLU A 55 -10.57 3.95 -20.23
CA GLU A 55 -10.88 5.26 -19.67
C GLU A 55 -10.01 6.36 -20.31
N LYS A 56 -8.71 6.10 -20.48
CA LYS A 56 -7.78 7.03 -21.13
C LYS A 56 -8.18 7.30 -22.59
N GLU A 57 -8.56 6.25 -23.33
CA GLU A 57 -9.08 6.40 -24.70
C GLU A 57 -10.39 7.18 -24.74
N MET A 58 -11.27 6.98 -23.76
CA MET A 58 -12.51 7.74 -23.63
C MET A 58 -12.23 9.24 -23.41
N VAL A 59 -11.33 9.58 -22.49
CA VAL A 59 -10.90 10.97 -22.23
C VAL A 59 -10.30 11.61 -23.48
N GLN A 60 -9.48 10.87 -24.23
CA GLN A 60 -8.93 11.36 -25.50
C GLN A 60 -10.03 11.63 -26.55
N LYS A 61 -11.03 10.74 -26.66
CA LYS A 61 -12.17 10.93 -27.56
C LYS A 61 -13.00 12.15 -27.16
N GLN A 62 -13.24 12.34 -25.86
CA GLN A 62 -13.94 13.52 -25.34
C GLN A 62 -13.17 14.81 -25.62
N LEU A 63 -11.85 14.80 -25.42
CA LEU A 63 -10.99 15.96 -25.69
C LEU A 63 -11.05 16.40 -27.16
N LYS A 64 -11.10 15.45 -28.10
CA LYS A 64 -11.25 15.73 -29.54
C LYS A 64 -12.60 16.35 -29.90
N LYS A 65 -13.67 15.97 -29.19
CA LYS A 65 -15.04 16.46 -29.43
C LYS A 65 -15.36 17.76 -28.70
N CYS A 66 -14.62 18.07 -27.64
CA CYS A 66 -14.90 19.20 -26.77
C CYS A 66 -14.64 20.55 -27.48
N ARG A 67 -15.69 21.38 -27.56
CA ARG A 67 -15.61 22.74 -28.09
C ARG A 67 -15.39 23.80 -27.00
N ASN A 68 -15.86 23.53 -25.78
CA ASN A 68 -15.68 24.42 -24.64
C ASN A 68 -14.21 24.39 -24.16
N MET A 69 -13.58 25.57 -24.06
CA MET A 69 -12.18 25.73 -23.70
C MET A 69 -11.88 25.32 -22.25
N GLU A 70 -12.74 25.67 -21.29
CA GLU A 70 -12.51 25.30 -19.88
C GLU A 70 -12.58 23.78 -19.68
N GLN A 71 -13.56 23.14 -20.30
CA GLN A 71 -13.72 21.68 -20.24
C GLN A 71 -12.57 20.97 -20.96
N LYS A 72 -12.11 21.52 -22.09
CA LYS A 72 -10.95 21.00 -22.83
C LYS A 72 -9.69 21.04 -21.97
N GLU A 73 -9.46 22.14 -21.25
CA GLU A 73 -8.32 22.26 -20.34
C GLU A 73 -8.40 21.25 -19.18
N LYS A 74 -9.58 21.09 -18.56
CA LYS A 74 -9.81 20.07 -17.51
C LYS A 74 -9.51 18.66 -18.01
N LEU A 75 -10.00 18.31 -19.20
CA LEU A 75 -9.76 17.01 -19.83
C LEU A 75 -8.27 16.80 -20.18
N GLN A 76 -7.58 17.84 -20.64
CA GLN A 76 -6.15 17.77 -20.94
C GLN A 76 -5.32 17.57 -19.67
N ARG A 77 -5.65 18.28 -18.59
CA ARG A 77 -5.02 18.08 -17.26
C ARG A 77 -5.26 16.67 -16.74
N LEU A 78 -6.48 16.13 -16.89
CA LEU A 78 -6.80 14.75 -16.51
C LEU A 78 -5.97 13.75 -17.32
N LEU A 79 -5.90 13.90 -18.64
CA LEU A 79 -5.12 13.02 -19.51
C LEU A 79 -3.63 13.02 -19.13
N ASN A 80 -3.08 14.20 -18.85
CA ASN A 80 -1.69 14.35 -18.39
C ASN A 80 -1.46 13.66 -17.04
N ARG A 81 -2.41 13.73 -16.11
CA ARG A 81 -2.31 13.02 -14.83
C ARG A 81 -2.30 11.50 -15.05
N MET A 82 -3.19 10.98 -15.90
CA MET A 82 -3.25 9.55 -16.21
C MET A 82 -1.95 9.06 -16.87
N THR A 83 -1.37 9.82 -17.80
CA THR A 83 -0.10 9.45 -18.44
C THR A 83 1.07 9.47 -17.47
N GLN A 84 1.15 10.46 -16.59
CA GLN A 84 2.19 10.56 -15.56
C GLN A 84 2.10 9.39 -14.56
N GLN A 85 0.90 9.04 -14.11
CA GLN A 85 0.68 7.90 -13.22
C GLN A 85 1.12 6.58 -13.87
N GLU A 86 0.76 6.36 -15.14
CA GLU A 86 1.17 5.18 -15.91
C GLU A 86 2.70 5.10 -16.06
N GLN A 87 3.35 6.22 -16.38
CA GLN A 87 4.81 6.29 -16.48
C GLN A 87 5.51 6.02 -15.15
N ALA A 88 5.00 6.58 -14.05
CA ALA A 88 5.52 6.36 -12.71
C ALA A 88 5.40 4.87 -12.31
N GLN A 89 4.24 4.25 -12.57
CA GLN A 89 4.02 2.83 -12.31
C GLN A 89 5.00 1.96 -13.11
N ARG A 90 5.15 2.22 -14.41
CA ARG A 90 6.12 1.49 -15.26
C ARG A 90 7.56 1.66 -14.79
N LYS A 91 7.95 2.87 -14.35
CA LYS A 91 9.29 3.13 -13.78
C LYS A 91 9.52 2.30 -12.52
N GLN A 92 8.56 2.26 -11.60
CA GLN A 92 8.63 1.46 -10.38
C GLN A 92 8.72 -0.05 -10.68
N GLN A 93 7.94 -0.55 -11.64
CA GLN A 93 8.00 -1.95 -12.07
C GLN A 93 9.38 -2.30 -12.62
N LYS A 94 9.94 -1.48 -13.51
CA LYS A 94 11.30 -1.68 -14.05
C LYS A 94 12.38 -1.70 -12.97
N LEU A 95 12.29 -0.80 -11.99
CA LEU A 95 13.22 -0.77 -10.87
C LEU A 95 13.14 -2.07 -10.05
N ARG A 96 11.92 -2.53 -9.77
CA ARG A 96 11.69 -3.77 -9.04
C ARG A 96 12.20 -4.99 -9.79
N GLU A 97 11.94 -5.07 -11.10
CA GLU A 97 12.45 -6.16 -11.95
C GLU A 97 13.98 -6.24 -11.91
N ARG A 98 14.66 -5.09 -12.00
CA ARG A 98 16.12 -5.01 -11.89
C ARG A 98 16.63 -5.45 -10.51
N GLU A 99 15.93 -5.08 -9.45
CA GLU A 99 16.29 -5.51 -8.10
C GLU A 99 16.12 -7.02 -7.93
N LEU A 100 15.03 -7.57 -8.45
CA LEU A 100 14.75 -9.01 -8.43
C LEU A 100 15.77 -9.80 -9.24
N THR A 101 16.15 -9.32 -10.44
CA THR A 101 17.15 -9.99 -11.26
C THR A 101 18.51 -10.00 -10.57
N LEU A 102 18.92 -8.88 -9.97
CA LEU A 102 20.14 -8.78 -9.18
C LEU A 102 20.12 -9.76 -8.00
N LYS A 103 19.03 -9.79 -7.22
CA LYS A 103 18.86 -10.73 -6.11
C LYS A 103 18.92 -12.19 -6.54
N ARG A 104 18.38 -12.53 -7.72
CA ARG A 104 18.46 -13.88 -8.29
C ARG A 104 19.91 -14.26 -8.65
N GLN A 105 20.61 -13.37 -9.35
CA GLN A 105 22.02 -13.60 -9.71
C GLN A 105 22.90 -13.76 -8.47
N GLN A 106 22.72 -12.93 -7.44
CA GLN A 106 23.45 -13.07 -6.18
C GLN A 106 23.18 -14.43 -5.51
N ARG A 107 21.92 -14.89 -5.51
CA ARG A 107 21.55 -16.19 -4.95
C ARG A 107 22.20 -17.34 -5.72
N GLU A 108 22.30 -17.24 -7.05
CA GLU A 108 22.98 -18.24 -7.88
C GLU A 108 24.48 -18.29 -7.61
N LEU A 109 25.15 -17.14 -7.51
CA LEU A 109 26.57 -17.07 -7.14
C LEU A 109 26.83 -17.65 -5.76
N ALA A 110 25.95 -17.37 -4.78
CA ALA A 110 26.04 -17.93 -3.44
C ALA A 110 25.86 -19.46 -3.44
N LYS A 111 24.94 -19.99 -4.26
CA LYS A 111 24.79 -21.45 -4.45
C LYS A 111 26.06 -22.09 -5.03
N GLN A 112 26.81 -21.38 -5.87
CA GLN A 112 28.11 -21.81 -6.39
C GLN A 112 29.26 -21.65 -5.37
N GLY A 113 28.99 -21.16 -4.15
CA GLY A 113 30.00 -20.94 -3.10
C GLY A 113 30.82 -19.66 -3.28
N LYS A 114 30.46 -18.78 -4.22
CA LYS A 114 31.15 -17.50 -4.42
C LYS A 114 30.82 -16.51 -3.30
N LYS A 115 31.79 -15.68 -2.91
CA LYS A 115 31.63 -14.68 -1.85
C LYS A 115 30.58 -13.62 -2.25
N PRO A 116 29.70 -13.19 -1.33
CA PRO A 116 28.70 -12.16 -1.61
C PRO A 116 29.36 -10.82 -1.93
N PHE A 117 28.92 -10.18 -3.01
CA PHE A 117 29.39 -8.86 -3.45
C PHE A 117 28.44 -7.77 -2.98
N PHE A 118 28.95 -6.83 -2.19
CA PHE A 118 28.23 -5.65 -1.72
C PHE A 118 28.69 -4.43 -2.51
N LEU A 119 27.74 -3.73 -3.13
CA LEU A 119 28.02 -2.45 -3.79
C LEU A 119 28.57 -1.48 -2.74
N LYS A 120 29.71 -0.86 -3.03
CA LYS A 120 30.25 0.22 -2.20
C LYS A 120 29.28 1.42 -2.30
N LYS A 121 29.05 2.08 -1.17
CA LYS A 121 28.22 3.28 -1.07
C LYS A 121 28.88 4.47 -1.74
#